data_AF-A0A7Z6YAT6-F1
#
_entry.id   AF-A0A7Z6YAT6-F1
#
_cell.length_a   1.000
_cell.length_b   1.000
_cell.length_c   1.000
_cell.angle_alpha   90.00
_cell.angle_beta   90.00
_cell.angle_gamma   90.00
#
_symmetry.space_group_name_H-M   'P 1'
#
loop_
_entity.id
_entity.type
_entity.pdbx_description
1 polymer ?
#
loop_
_entity_poly.entity_id
_entity_poly.type
_entity_poly.pdbx_seq_one_letter_code
_entity_poly.pdbx_strand_id
1 'polypeptide(L)'
;MYAAHPVKPLKAPKLKTQFLRRVFAGASIRRWNDQACPLEFVELDKQAHKAMIAYLLAKDLKDRGKDLDLDLLIKFFCFEFLERLVLTDIKPPIFYALQQTHSQELASYVAQSLQDEISAYFSLEELKEYLSHRPQILETQILESAHFYASKWEFDIIYHFNPNMYGVKEIKDKIDKQLHNNEHLFEGLFGEKEDLKKLVSMFGQLRFQKRWSQTPRVPQTSVLGHTLCVAIMGYLLSFDLKACQSMRINHFLGGLF
;
A
#
# COMPACT_ATOMS: atom_id res chain seq x y z
N MET A 1 -12.85 -46.32 -14.24
CA MET A 1 -12.81 -45.19 -15.19
C MET A 1 -13.40 -43.98 -14.48
N TYR A 2 -12.56 -43.04 -14.02
CA TYR A 2 -13.06 -41.76 -13.53
C TYR A 2 -13.56 -40.96 -14.74
N ALA A 3 -14.85 -40.67 -14.78
CA ALA A 3 -15.42 -39.81 -15.81
C ALA A 3 -14.72 -38.46 -15.74
N ALA A 4 -14.07 -38.05 -16.83
CA ALA A 4 -13.49 -36.72 -16.94
C ALA A 4 -14.62 -35.70 -16.77
N HIS A 5 -14.66 -35.01 -15.64
CA HIS A 5 -15.56 -33.88 -15.47
C HIS A 5 -15.27 -32.88 -16.61
N PRO A 6 -16.30 -32.42 -17.35
CA PRO A 6 -16.08 -31.47 -18.42
C PRO A 6 -15.45 -30.22 -17.82
N VAL A 7 -14.20 -29.95 -18.22
CA VAL A 7 -13.47 -28.75 -17.82
C VAL A 7 -14.24 -27.56 -18.38
N LYS A 8 -14.96 -26.86 -17.50
CA LYS A 8 -15.61 -25.60 -17.88
C LYS A 8 -14.53 -24.67 -18.45
N PRO A 9 -14.75 -24.03 -19.60
CA PRO A 9 -13.78 -23.10 -20.15
C PRO A 9 -13.51 -22.00 -19.12
N LEU A 10 -12.23 -21.76 -18.84
CA LEU A 10 -11.80 -20.72 -17.90
C LEU A 10 -12.29 -19.37 -18.43
N LYS A 11 -13.07 -18.66 -17.61
CA LYS A 11 -13.53 -17.32 -17.95
C LYS A 11 -12.33 -16.36 -17.91
N ALA A 12 -12.16 -15.56 -18.95
CA ALA A 12 -11.15 -14.52 -18.95
C ALA A 12 -11.41 -13.53 -17.80
N PRO A 13 -10.39 -13.17 -17.01
CA PRO A 13 -10.54 -12.19 -15.94
C PRO A 13 -10.86 -10.81 -16.54
N LYS A 14 -11.59 -9.97 -15.79
CA LYS A 14 -11.81 -8.57 -16.21
C LYS A 14 -10.53 -7.72 -16.05
N LEU A 15 -9.51 -8.29 -15.40
CA LEU A 15 -8.24 -7.66 -15.07
C LEU A 15 -7.46 -7.40 -16.36
N LYS A 16 -7.25 -6.11 -16.67
CA LYS A 16 -6.59 -5.69 -17.90
C LYS A 16 -5.08 -5.64 -17.72
N THR A 17 -4.34 -5.95 -18.79
CA THR A 17 -2.88 -5.80 -18.85
C THR A 17 -2.43 -4.36 -18.55
N GLN A 18 -3.24 -3.36 -18.93
CA GLN A 18 -2.99 -1.96 -18.63
C GLN A 18 -2.88 -1.69 -17.12
N PHE A 19 -3.83 -2.21 -16.33
CA PHE A 19 -3.79 -2.10 -14.87
C PHE A 19 -2.55 -2.77 -14.27
N LEU A 20 -2.20 -3.97 -14.75
CA LEU A 20 -1.01 -4.69 -14.30
C LEU A 20 0.26 -3.87 -14.55
N ARG A 21 0.37 -3.24 -15.72
CA ARG A 21 1.50 -2.34 -16.04
C ARG A 21 1.52 -1.12 -15.13
N ARG A 22 0.37 -0.54 -14.78
CA ARG A 22 0.29 0.59 -13.85
C ARG A 22 0.78 0.22 -12.45
N VAL A 23 0.33 -0.90 -11.89
CA VAL A 23 0.81 -1.41 -10.60
C VAL A 23 2.31 -1.68 -10.66
N PHE A 24 2.78 -2.30 -11.74
CA PHE A 24 4.20 -2.60 -11.95
C PHE A 24 5.07 -1.34 -12.08
N ALA A 25 4.55 -0.25 -12.67
CA ALA A 25 5.23 1.04 -12.74
C ALA A 25 5.54 1.63 -11.35
N GLY A 26 4.83 1.19 -10.30
CA GLY A 26 5.15 1.52 -8.92
C GLY A 26 6.57 1.13 -8.49
N ALA A 27 7.18 0.14 -9.16
CA ALA A 27 8.58 -0.24 -8.94
C ALA A 27 9.58 0.74 -9.56
N SER A 28 9.13 1.66 -10.43
CA SER A 28 9.96 2.73 -11.01
C SER A 28 9.82 4.06 -10.27
N ILE A 29 8.77 4.24 -9.47
CA ILE A 29 8.55 5.49 -8.72
C ILE A 29 9.54 5.50 -7.55
N ARG A 30 10.58 6.33 -7.68
CA ARG A 30 11.62 6.44 -6.66
C ARG A 30 11.16 7.32 -5.50
N ARG A 31 11.56 6.93 -4.28
CA ARG A 31 11.29 7.65 -3.04
C ARG A 31 12.59 8.22 -2.48
N TRP A 32 12.50 9.36 -1.78
CA TRP A 32 13.63 10.03 -1.13
C TRP A 32 14.70 10.57 -2.08
N ASN A 33 14.33 10.90 -3.32
CA ASN A 33 15.26 11.39 -4.36
C ASN A 33 15.84 12.78 -4.07
N ASP A 34 15.23 13.50 -3.14
CA ASP A 34 15.66 14.80 -2.65
C ASP A 34 16.68 14.68 -1.51
N GLN A 35 16.97 13.46 -1.03
CA GLN A 35 17.90 13.18 0.05
C GLN A 35 19.06 12.31 -0.44
N ALA A 36 20.20 12.36 0.27
CA ALA A 36 21.31 11.44 0.04
C ALA A 36 20.92 10.04 0.56
N CYS A 37 20.24 9.28 -0.28
CA CYS A 37 19.72 7.97 0.07
C CYS A 37 20.73 6.87 -0.31
N PRO A 38 21.21 6.04 0.64
CA PRO A 38 22.20 5.00 0.35
C PRO A 38 21.63 3.82 -0.45
N LEU A 39 20.31 3.74 -0.57
CA LEU A 39 19.59 2.64 -1.20
C LEU A 39 18.49 3.18 -2.09
N GLU A 40 18.14 2.40 -3.11
CA GLU A 40 17.03 2.76 -3.98
C GLU A 40 15.68 2.32 -3.38
N PHE A 41 14.95 3.26 -2.79
CA PHE A 41 13.58 3.03 -2.34
C PHE A 41 12.57 3.32 -3.44
N VAL A 42 11.55 2.46 -3.55
CA VAL A 42 10.50 2.56 -4.56
C VAL A 42 9.12 2.51 -3.93
N GLU A 43 8.14 3.13 -4.59
CA GLU A 43 6.78 3.26 -4.06
C GLU A 43 6.12 1.91 -3.82
N LEU A 44 6.28 0.97 -4.76
CA LEU A 44 5.70 -0.37 -4.62
C LEU A 44 6.16 -1.09 -3.34
N ASP A 45 7.46 -1.01 -3.02
CA ASP A 45 8.02 -1.65 -1.81
C ASP A 45 7.52 -0.98 -0.53
N LYS A 46 7.37 0.35 -0.54
CA LYS A 46 6.82 1.09 0.59
C LYS A 46 5.35 0.76 0.83
N GLN A 47 4.56 0.65 -0.24
CA GLN A 47 3.13 0.34 -0.15
C GLN A 47 2.88 -1.10 0.29
N ALA A 48 3.74 -2.04 -0.13
CA ALA A 48 3.70 -3.41 0.36
C ALA A 48 3.97 -3.47 1.87
N HIS A 49 5.00 -2.75 2.35
CA HIS A 49 5.28 -2.64 3.77
C HIS A 49 4.12 -1.99 4.54
N LYS A 50 3.55 -0.90 4.00
CA LYS A 50 2.35 -0.26 4.56
C LYS A 50 1.20 -1.25 4.70
N ALA A 51 0.91 -2.06 3.68
CA ALA A 51 -0.18 -3.04 3.72
C ALA A 51 0.03 -4.08 4.84
N MET A 52 1.25 -4.59 4.99
CA MET A 52 1.59 -5.54 6.06
C MET A 52 1.41 -4.93 7.45
N ILE A 53 1.91 -3.70 7.66
CA ILE A 53 1.76 -2.98 8.94
C ILE A 53 0.27 -2.71 9.22
N ALA A 54 -0.48 -2.25 8.23
CA ALA A 54 -1.90 -1.96 8.37
C ALA A 54 -2.69 -3.20 8.79
N TYR A 55 -2.39 -4.37 8.20
CA TYR A 55 -3.01 -5.62 8.60
C TYR A 55 -2.67 -6.02 10.04
N LEU A 56 -1.39 -5.92 10.44
CA LEU A 56 -0.97 -6.27 11.80
C LEU A 56 -1.65 -5.36 12.85
N LEU A 57 -1.72 -4.06 12.59
CA LEU A 57 -2.45 -3.10 13.44
C LEU A 57 -3.93 -3.44 13.51
N ALA A 58 -4.56 -3.68 12.36
CA ALA A 58 -5.97 -4.05 12.31
C ALA A 58 -6.22 -5.35 13.11
N LYS A 59 -5.37 -6.36 12.96
CA LYS A 59 -5.51 -7.62 13.69
C LYS A 59 -5.44 -7.43 15.21
N ASP A 60 -4.44 -6.68 15.69
CA ASP A 60 -4.29 -6.39 17.12
C ASP A 60 -5.49 -5.61 17.67
N LEU A 61 -5.97 -4.60 16.94
CA LEU A 61 -7.14 -3.81 17.34
C LEU A 61 -8.42 -4.65 17.38
N LYS A 62 -8.64 -5.55 16.43
CA LYS A 62 -9.76 -6.51 16.47
C LYS A 62 -9.67 -7.43 17.69
N ASP A 63 -8.48 -7.94 17.99
CA ASP A 63 -8.26 -8.82 19.15
C ASP A 63 -8.53 -8.09 20.48
N ARG A 64 -8.34 -6.76 20.50
CA ARG A 64 -8.72 -5.87 21.59
C ARG A 64 -10.19 -5.42 21.56
N GLY A 65 -11.02 -5.99 20.69
CA GLY A 65 -12.46 -5.74 20.62
C GLY A 65 -12.87 -4.47 19.85
N LYS A 66 -11.98 -3.88 19.04
CA LYS A 66 -12.37 -2.79 18.13
C LYS A 66 -13.13 -3.34 16.93
N ASP A 67 -14.19 -2.64 16.53
CA ASP A 67 -14.92 -2.94 15.31
C ASP A 67 -14.19 -2.33 14.10
N LEU A 68 -13.92 -3.16 13.09
CA LEU A 68 -13.29 -2.74 11.85
C LEU A 68 -13.57 -3.72 10.72
N ASP A 69 -13.72 -3.18 9.51
CA ASP A 69 -13.91 -3.93 8.29
C ASP A 69 -12.58 -4.06 7.50
N LEU A 70 -12.06 -5.27 7.45
CA LEU A 70 -10.82 -5.58 6.74
C LEU A 70 -10.97 -5.45 5.21
N ASP A 71 -12.16 -5.73 4.65
CA ASP A 71 -12.42 -5.56 3.21
C ASP A 71 -12.43 -4.07 2.87
N LEU A 72 -13.01 -3.23 3.73
CA LEU A 72 -12.99 -1.77 3.62
C LEU A 72 -11.57 -1.22 3.74
N LEU A 73 -10.79 -1.69 4.72
CA LEU A 73 -9.38 -1.32 4.90
C LEU A 73 -8.56 -1.63 3.64
N ILE A 74 -8.73 -2.82 3.05
CA ILE A 74 -8.03 -3.22 1.82
C ILE A 74 -8.48 -2.36 0.63
N LYS A 75 -9.77 -2.07 0.51
CA LYS A 75 -10.31 -1.20 -0.54
C LYS A 75 -9.73 0.22 -0.45
N PHE A 76 -9.73 0.82 0.73
CA PHE A 76 -9.14 2.15 0.96
C PHE A 76 -7.63 2.18 0.78
N PHE A 77 -6.93 1.10 1.16
CA PHE A 77 -5.54 0.91 0.79
C PHE A 77 -5.34 0.94 -0.73
N CYS A 78 -6.17 0.22 -1.49
CA CYS A 78 -6.11 0.22 -2.96
C CYS A 78 -6.34 1.63 -3.51
N PHE A 79 -7.31 2.38 -2.99
CA PHE A 79 -7.60 3.74 -3.42
C PHE A 79 -6.40 4.68 -3.22
N GLU A 80 -5.80 4.67 -2.02
CA GLU A 80 -4.61 5.46 -1.75
C GLU A 80 -3.40 5.05 -2.61
N PHE A 81 -3.25 3.76 -2.88
CA PHE A 81 -2.13 3.31 -3.71
C PHE A 81 -2.33 3.75 -5.16
N LEU A 82 -3.55 3.62 -5.69
CA LEU A 82 -3.90 4.05 -7.04
C LEU A 82 -3.76 5.56 -7.22
N GLU A 83 -4.16 6.37 -6.22
CA GLU A 83 -3.89 7.81 -6.19
C GLU A 83 -2.41 8.10 -6.40
N ARG A 84 -1.53 7.40 -5.65
CA ARG A 84 -0.07 7.56 -5.78
C ARG A 84 0.48 7.12 -7.13
N LEU A 85 -0.11 6.10 -7.76
CA LEU A 85 0.29 5.63 -9.09
C LEU A 85 -0.17 6.58 -10.21
N VAL A 86 -1.18 7.43 -9.98
CA VAL A 86 -1.66 8.41 -10.95
C VAL A 86 -0.99 9.76 -10.75
N LEU A 87 -0.90 10.24 -9.51
CA LEU A 87 -0.33 11.53 -9.14
C LEU A 87 1.20 11.48 -8.93
N THR A 88 1.86 10.51 -9.56
CA THR A 88 3.32 10.39 -9.52
C THR A 88 3.97 11.69 -9.96
N ASP A 89 5.15 12.01 -9.39
CA ASP A 89 5.96 13.18 -9.74
C ASP A 89 5.47 14.54 -9.18
N ILE A 90 4.53 14.52 -8.22
CA ILE A 90 4.19 15.70 -7.42
C ILE A 90 4.98 15.66 -6.11
N LYS A 91 5.79 16.70 -5.86
CA LYS A 91 6.49 16.84 -4.57
C LYS A 91 5.48 16.94 -3.41
N PRO A 92 5.74 16.32 -2.25
CA PRO A 92 4.79 16.30 -1.13
C PRO A 92 4.23 17.68 -0.73
N PRO A 93 5.04 18.76 -0.61
CA PRO A 93 4.49 20.09 -0.27
C PRO A 93 3.47 20.61 -1.28
N ILE A 94 3.68 20.36 -2.57
CA ILE A 94 2.78 20.76 -3.64
C ILE A 94 1.50 19.90 -3.58
N PHE A 95 1.66 18.60 -3.39
CA PHE A 95 0.53 17.68 -3.25
C PHE A 95 -0.38 18.09 -2.08
N TYR A 96 0.20 18.40 -0.91
CA TYR A 96 -0.59 18.85 0.25
C TYR A 96 -1.31 20.19 0.00
N ALA A 97 -0.68 21.13 -0.68
CA ALA A 97 -1.33 22.40 -1.05
C ALA A 97 -2.51 22.18 -2.01
N LEU A 98 -2.34 21.31 -3.02
CA LEU A 98 -3.41 20.94 -3.93
C LEU A 98 -4.53 20.17 -3.21
N GLN A 99 -4.20 19.29 -2.27
CA GLN A 99 -5.21 18.57 -1.49
C GLN A 99 -6.05 19.50 -0.60
N GLN A 100 -5.51 20.65 -0.18
CA GLN A 100 -6.26 21.65 0.60
C GLN A 100 -7.17 22.53 -0.25
N THR A 101 -6.82 22.76 -1.51
CA THR A 101 -7.48 23.78 -2.36
C THR A 101 -8.25 23.21 -3.54
N HIS A 102 -7.87 22.02 -4.02
CA HIS A 102 -8.34 21.38 -5.26
C HIS A 102 -8.54 19.86 -5.09
N SER A 103 -9.01 19.42 -3.92
CA SER A 103 -9.16 17.98 -3.62
C SER A 103 -10.14 17.29 -4.57
N GLN A 104 -11.20 17.99 -4.98
CA GLN A 104 -12.24 17.44 -5.85
C GLN A 104 -11.73 17.25 -7.29
N GLU A 105 -10.95 18.20 -7.80
CA GLU A 105 -10.32 18.16 -9.11
C GLU A 105 -9.27 17.05 -9.17
N LEU A 106 -8.44 16.94 -8.13
CA LEU A 106 -7.47 15.84 -8.00
C LEU A 106 -8.18 14.48 -7.98
N ALA A 107 -9.21 14.31 -7.15
CA ALA A 107 -9.96 13.07 -7.07
C ALA A 107 -10.64 12.72 -8.40
N SER A 108 -11.20 13.72 -9.10
CA SER A 108 -11.82 13.54 -10.41
C SER A 108 -10.79 13.12 -11.47
N TYR A 109 -9.62 13.75 -11.48
CA TYR A 109 -8.52 13.40 -12.39
C TYR A 109 -8.04 11.95 -12.16
N VAL A 110 -7.92 11.54 -10.88
CA VAL A 110 -7.54 10.16 -10.54
C VAL A 110 -8.59 9.17 -11.01
N ALA A 111 -9.87 9.41 -10.71
CA ALA A 111 -10.97 8.54 -11.13
C ALA A 111 -11.06 8.41 -12.65
N GLN A 112 -10.93 9.52 -13.39
CA GLN A 112 -10.94 9.52 -14.85
C GLN A 112 -9.75 8.74 -15.44
N SER A 113 -8.54 8.93 -14.87
CA SER A 113 -7.32 8.23 -15.30
C SER A 113 -7.39 6.71 -15.13
N LEU A 114 -8.25 6.23 -14.22
CA LEU A 114 -8.39 4.81 -13.86
C LEU A 114 -9.66 4.18 -14.41
N GLN A 115 -10.53 4.94 -15.06
CA GLN A 115 -11.87 4.50 -15.50
C GLN A 115 -11.81 3.19 -16.29
N ASP A 116 -10.89 3.09 -17.24
CA ASP A 116 -10.75 1.90 -18.09
C ASP A 116 -10.09 0.73 -17.37
N GLU A 117 -9.49 0.93 -16.21
CA GLU A 117 -8.66 -0.07 -15.54
C GLU A 117 -9.36 -0.72 -14.34
N ILE A 118 -10.14 0.05 -13.57
CA ILE A 118 -10.66 -0.41 -12.28
C ILE A 118 -12.19 -0.47 -12.18
N SER A 119 -12.92 0.10 -13.14
CA SER A 119 -14.40 0.22 -13.09
C SER A 119 -15.13 -1.13 -13.00
N ALA A 120 -14.47 -2.23 -13.36
CA ALA A 120 -14.97 -3.58 -13.20
C ALA A 120 -15.01 -4.08 -11.74
N TYR A 121 -14.27 -3.42 -10.84
CA TYR A 121 -13.98 -3.86 -9.48
C TYR A 121 -14.35 -2.81 -8.42
N PHE A 122 -14.14 -1.54 -8.73
CA PHE A 122 -14.39 -0.42 -7.82
C PHE A 122 -15.37 0.57 -8.43
N SER A 123 -16.20 1.18 -7.57
CA SER A 123 -16.98 2.34 -7.95
C SER A 123 -16.06 3.55 -8.09
N LEU A 124 -16.09 4.20 -9.26
CA LEU A 124 -15.32 5.42 -9.50
C LEU A 124 -15.83 6.59 -8.65
N GLU A 125 -17.14 6.61 -8.38
CA GLU A 125 -17.74 7.63 -7.50
C GLU A 125 -17.26 7.45 -6.07
N GLU A 126 -17.23 6.21 -5.57
CA GLU A 126 -16.73 5.91 -4.23
C GLU A 126 -15.23 6.25 -4.10
N LEU A 127 -14.43 5.95 -5.13
CA LEU A 127 -13.03 6.36 -5.18
C LEU A 127 -12.91 7.88 -5.10
N LYS A 128 -13.69 8.61 -5.91
CA LYS A 128 -13.66 10.07 -5.95
C LYS A 128 -14.10 10.68 -4.62
N GLU A 129 -15.16 10.17 -4.01
CA GLU A 129 -15.63 10.59 -2.69
C GLU A 129 -14.55 10.37 -1.64
N TYR A 130 -13.96 9.17 -1.58
CA TYR A 130 -12.90 8.84 -0.64
C TYR A 130 -11.66 9.74 -0.79
N LEU A 131 -11.21 9.99 -2.02
CA LEU A 131 -10.02 10.80 -2.28
C LEU A 131 -10.26 12.29 -2.03
N SER A 132 -11.47 12.79 -2.30
CA SER A 132 -11.83 14.18 -2.04
C SER A 132 -12.05 14.46 -0.55
N HIS A 133 -12.64 13.50 0.18
CA HIS A 133 -12.99 13.61 1.59
C HIS A 133 -12.70 12.28 2.30
N ARG A 134 -11.48 12.13 2.82
CA ARG A 134 -11.12 10.91 3.57
C ARG A 134 -11.95 10.85 4.85
N PRO A 135 -12.69 9.75 5.08
CA PRO A 135 -13.46 9.59 6.31
C PRO A 135 -12.51 9.56 7.51
N GLN A 136 -12.98 10.02 8.67
CA GLN A 136 -12.22 9.99 9.93
C GLN A 136 -12.62 8.75 10.73
N ILE A 137 -12.34 7.57 10.18
CA ILE A 137 -12.66 6.27 10.78
C ILE A 137 -11.39 5.48 11.11
N LEU A 138 -11.54 4.36 11.82
CA LEU A 138 -10.41 3.57 12.30
C LEU A 138 -9.56 3.02 11.15
N GLU A 139 -10.17 2.57 10.05
CA GLU A 139 -9.47 2.04 8.89
C GLU A 139 -8.53 3.07 8.26
N THR A 140 -9.00 4.30 8.10
CA THR A 140 -8.20 5.42 7.57
C THR A 140 -7.07 5.81 8.52
N GLN A 141 -7.31 5.79 9.84
CA GLN A 141 -6.28 6.06 10.85
C GLN A 141 -5.20 4.97 10.87
N ILE A 142 -5.58 3.70 10.70
CA ILE A 142 -4.65 2.57 10.54
C ILE A 142 -3.78 2.78 9.29
N LEU A 143 -4.39 3.14 8.15
CA LEU A 143 -3.66 3.37 6.90
C LEU A 143 -2.68 4.54 7.00
N GLU A 144 -3.06 5.63 7.66
CA GLU A 144 -2.18 6.77 7.91
C GLU A 144 -1.01 6.38 8.82
N SER A 145 -1.30 5.66 9.90
CA SER A 145 -0.27 5.19 10.85
C SER A 145 0.71 4.23 10.20
N ALA A 146 0.22 3.26 9.43
CA ALA A 146 1.06 2.36 8.64
C ALA A 146 1.88 3.10 7.57
N HIS A 147 1.32 4.18 6.99
CA HIS A 147 2.06 5.02 6.05
C HIS A 147 3.28 5.67 6.71
N PHE A 148 3.09 6.30 7.86
CA PHE A 148 4.18 6.98 8.57
C PHE A 148 5.18 5.99 9.14
N TYR A 149 4.73 4.84 9.65
CA TYR A 149 5.64 3.83 10.16
C TYR A 149 6.55 3.24 9.07
N ALA A 150 5.98 2.89 7.92
CA ALA A 150 6.78 2.42 6.77
C ALA A 150 7.77 3.50 6.29
N SER A 151 7.35 4.78 6.33
CA SER A 151 8.22 5.90 5.96
C SER A 151 9.33 6.14 6.98
N LYS A 152 9.03 5.98 8.28
CA LYS A 152 10.04 6.04 9.34
C LYS A 152 11.09 4.96 9.16
N TRP A 153 10.68 3.73 8.87
CA TRP A 153 11.61 2.62 8.66
C TRP A 153 12.60 2.93 7.52
N GLU A 154 12.13 3.51 6.41
CA GLU A 154 13.00 3.98 5.32
C GLU A 154 13.90 5.13 5.75
N PHE A 155 13.30 6.11 6.41
CA PHE A 155 13.98 7.32 6.86
C PHE A 155 15.06 7.02 7.90
N ASP A 156 14.86 6.03 8.78
CA ASP A 156 15.87 5.63 9.76
C ASP A 156 17.17 5.22 9.03
N ILE A 157 17.09 4.51 7.90
CA ILE A 157 18.29 4.15 7.11
C ILE A 157 18.99 5.40 6.57
N ILE A 158 18.22 6.37 6.06
CA ILE A 158 18.73 7.64 5.53
C ILE A 158 19.36 8.48 6.66
N TYR A 159 18.68 8.57 7.79
CA TYR A 159 19.11 9.32 8.96
C TYR A 159 20.42 8.78 9.52
N HIS A 160 20.58 7.45 9.62
CA HIS A 160 21.85 6.85 10.06
C HIS A 160 22.98 7.04 9.04
N PHE A 161 22.66 7.12 7.74
CA PHE A 161 23.65 7.33 6.70
C PHE A 161 24.18 8.77 6.67
N ASN A 162 23.31 9.78 6.79
CA ASN A 162 23.72 11.18 6.81
C ASN A 162 22.78 12.08 7.65
N PRO A 163 22.96 12.12 8.98
CA PRO A 163 22.04 12.86 9.88
C PRO A 163 22.16 14.39 9.77
N ASN A 164 23.25 14.89 9.18
CA ASN A 164 23.55 16.34 9.11
C ASN A 164 23.11 16.98 7.78
N MET A 165 22.47 16.22 6.89
CA MET A 165 21.98 16.76 5.62
C MET A 165 20.82 17.74 5.83
N TYR A 166 20.73 18.72 4.93
CA TYR A 166 19.68 19.73 4.95
C TYR A 166 18.27 19.09 4.94
N GLY A 167 17.38 19.55 5.82
CA GLY A 167 16.00 19.08 5.88
C GLY A 167 15.78 17.78 6.66
N VAL A 168 16.85 17.04 7.02
CA VAL A 168 16.74 15.74 7.69
C VAL A 168 16.11 15.86 9.07
N LYS A 169 16.46 16.90 9.85
CA LYS A 169 15.88 17.11 11.19
C LYS A 169 14.39 17.42 11.11
N GLU A 170 13.99 18.27 10.17
CA GLU A 170 12.60 18.65 9.94
C GLU A 170 11.75 17.44 9.49
N ILE A 171 12.31 16.58 8.65
CA ILE A 171 11.68 15.32 8.26
C ILE A 171 11.51 14.40 9.47
N LYS A 172 12.55 14.24 10.29
CA LYS A 172 12.51 13.44 11.52
C LYS A 172 11.39 13.93 12.44
N ASP A 173 11.37 15.21 12.76
CA ASP A 173 10.39 15.80 13.67
C ASP A 173 8.97 15.64 13.15
N LYS A 174 8.77 15.78 11.83
CA LYS A 174 7.46 15.54 11.19
C LYS A 174 7.02 14.08 11.34
N ILE A 175 7.90 13.12 11.07
CA ILE A 175 7.59 11.69 11.17
C ILE A 175 7.30 11.30 12.63
N ASP A 176 8.15 11.73 13.56
CA ASP A 176 8.01 11.41 14.99
C ASP A 176 6.72 12.01 15.55
N LYS A 177 6.38 13.25 15.20
CA LYS A 177 5.12 13.88 15.60
C LYS A 177 3.89 13.09 15.12
N GLN A 178 3.90 12.63 13.87
CA GLN A 178 2.79 11.87 13.30
C GLN A 178 2.63 10.49 13.95
N LEU A 179 3.75 9.83 14.26
CA LEU A 179 3.70 8.55 14.98
C LEU A 179 3.24 8.71 16.43
N HIS A 180 3.66 9.78 17.11
CA HIS A 180 3.20 10.08 18.46
C HIS A 180 1.69 10.37 18.51
N ASN A 181 1.15 11.14 17.55
CA ASN A 181 -0.29 11.38 17.44
C ASN A 181 -1.11 10.07 17.34
N ASN A 182 -0.52 9.05 16.72
CA ASN A 182 -1.17 7.76 16.48
C ASN A 182 -0.68 6.64 17.43
N GLU A 183 0.01 6.99 18.51
CA GLU A 183 0.64 6.04 19.45
C GLU A 183 -0.37 5.04 20.03
N HIS A 184 -1.60 5.49 20.27
CA HIS A 184 -2.72 4.68 20.77
C HIS A 184 -3.04 3.47 19.86
N LEU A 185 -2.79 3.55 18.55
CA LEU A 185 -2.99 2.42 17.63
C LEU A 185 -1.87 1.39 17.72
N PHE A 186 -0.71 1.78 18.26
CA PHE A 186 0.49 0.97 18.36
C PHE A 186 0.67 0.30 19.73
N GLU A 187 -0.07 0.73 20.76
CA GLU A 187 0.06 0.25 22.15
C GLU A 187 0.14 -1.29 22.26
N GLY A 188 -0.78 -2.02 21.64
CA GLY A 188 -0.83 -3.48 21.74
C GLY A 188 0.23 -4.19 20.87
N LEU A 189 0.59 -3.58 19.74
CA LEU A 189 1.57 -4.14 18.81
C LEU A 189 3.01 -3.91 19.27
N PHE A 190 3.30 -2.76 19.88
CA PHE A 190 4.65 -2.22 20.09
C PHE A 190 4.97 -1.88 21.55
N GLY A 191 3.99 -1.83 22.45
CA GLY A 191 4.22 -1.71 23.89
C GLY A 191 4.56 -3.05 24.54
N GLU A 192 3.82 -4.10 24.21
CA GLU A 192 3.92 -5.40 24.89
C GLU A 192 4.70 -6.48 24.10
N LYS A 193 4.86 -6.30 22.78
CA LYS A 193 5.32 -7.36 21.86
C LYS A 193 6.55 -6.92 21.05
N GLU A 194 7.75 -7.08 21.62
CA GLU A 194 9.01 -6.75 20.94
C GLU A 194 9.21 -7.54 19.63
N ASP A 195 8.73 -8.79 19.58
CA ASP A 195 8.85 -9.65 18.41
C ASP A 195 8.06 -9.15 17.20
N LEU A 196 6.95 -8.43 17.40
CA LEU A 196 6.18 -7.85 16.30
C LEU A 196 6.89 -6.66 15.66
N LYS A 197 7.64 -5.86 16.43
CA LYS A 197 8.54 -4.83 15.85
C LYS A 197 9.60 -5.47 14.96
N LYS A 198 10.21 -6.57 15.44
CA LYS A 198 11.21 -7.33 14.68
C LYS A 198 10.59 -7.92 13.41
N LEU A 199 9.37 -8.45 13.50
CA LEU A 199 8.63 -8.99 12.36
C LEU A 199 8.33 -7.92 11.31
N VAL A 200 7.83 -6.75 11.71
CA VAL A 200 7.60 -5.62 10.81
C VAL A 200 8.91 -5.20 10.12
N SER A 201 10.00 -5.09 10.89
CA SER A 201 11.30 -4.75 10.32
C SER A 201 11.79 -5.82 9.32
N MET A 202 11.60 -7.10 9.64
CA MET A 202 11.94 -8.23 8.76
C MET A 202 11.14 -8.17 7.45
N PHE A 203 9.85 -7.86 7.49
CA PHE A 203 9.06 -7.63 6.28
C PHE A 203 9.61 -6.47 5.44
N GLY A 204 9.99 -5.37 6.10
CA GLY A 204 10.68 -4.25 5.45
C GLY A 204 11.92 -4.70 4.66
N GLN A 205 12.72 -5.63 5.20
CA GLN A 205 13.94 -6.15 4.58
C GLN A 205 13.70 -6.98 3.31
N LEU A 206 12.49 -7.50 3.07
CA LEU A 206 12.16 -8.22 1.83
C LEU A 206 12.37 -7.35 0.57
N ARG A 207 12.46 -6.02 0.71
CA ARG A 207 12.81 -5.09 -0.38
C ARG A 207 14.23 -5.26 -0.93
N PHE A 208 15.13 -5.80 -0.11
CA PHE A 208 16.53 -6.05 -0.48
C PHE A 208 16.68 -7.35 -1.28
N GLN A 209 15.69 -8.25 -1.19
CA GLN A 209 15.65 -9.47 -1.97
C GLN A 209 15.09 -9.15 -3.36
N LYS A 210 15.96 -9.05 -4.36
CA LYS A 210 15.54 -8.79 -5.75
C LYS A 210 15.13 -10.10 -6.42
N ARG A 211 14.07 -10.07 -7.24
CA ARG A 211 13.65 -11.25 -8.01
C ARG A 211 14.57 -11.39 -9.23
N TRP A 212 15.57 -12.28 -9.12
CA TRP A 212 16.45 -12.64 -10.22
C TRP A 212 15.77 -13.72 -11.08
N SER A 213 15.25 -13.32 -12.24
CA SER A 213 15.18 -14.25 -13.38
C SER A 213 16.55 -14.26 -14.08
N GLN A 214 16.77 -15.16 -15.04
CA GLN A 214 18.04 -15.24 -15.80
C GLN A 214 18.50 -13.88 -16.36
N THR A 215 17.56 -12.93 -16.56
CA THR A 215 17.83 -11.52 -16.84
C THR A 215 17.22 -10.59 -15.76
N PRO A 216 17.87 -9.45 -15.45
CA PRO A 216 17.28 -8.41 -14.62
C PRO A 216 15.94 -7.95 -15.20
N ARG A 217 14.91 -7.87 -14.34
CA ARG A 217 13.61 -7.31 -14.74
C ARG A 217 13.71 -5.79 -14.83
N VAL A 218 12.97 -5.20 -15.77
CA VAL A 218 12.87 -3.75 -15.96
C VAL A 218 11.40 -3.32 -15.86
N PRO A 219 11.03 -2.50 -14.85
CA PRO A 219 11.79 -2.16 -13.65
C PRO A 219 12.16 -3.35 -12.77
N GLN A 220 13.20 -3.16 -11.95
CA GLN A 220 13.63 -4.14 -10.98
C GLN A 220 12.59 -4.27 -9.86
N THR A 221 12.14 -5.49 -9.59
CA THR A 221 11.17 -5.76 -8.51
C THR A 221 11.81 -6.53 -7.37
N SER A 222 11.52 -6.09 -6.15
CA SER A 222 11.85 -6.86 -4.94
C SER A 222 10.81 -7.96 -4.66
N VAL A 223 11.13 -8.84 -3.71
CA VAL A 223 10.16 -9.79 -3.15
C VAL A 223 9.01 -9.03 -2.49
N LEU A 224 9.30 -7.97 -1.73
CA LEU A 224 8.30 -7.16 -1.05
C LEU A 224 7.30 -6.51 -2.01
N GLY A 225 7.79 -5.81 -3.05
CA GLY A 225 6.90 -5.20 -4.04
C GLY A 225 6.11 -6.23 -4.84
N HIS A 226 6.70 -7.41 -5.08
CA HIS A 226 6.01 -8.50 -5.77
C HIS A 226 4.83 -9.07 -4.97
N THR A 227 4.97 -9.24 -3.64
CA THR A 227 3.86 -9.76 -2.82
C THR A 227 2.66 -8.82 -2.89
N LEU A 228 2.86 -7.50 -2.87
CA LEU A 228 1.76 -6.56 -3.05
C LEU A 228 1.08 -6.68 -4.41
N CYS A 229 1.87 -6.88 -5.49
CA CYS A 229 1.30 -7.11 -6.81
C CYS A 229 0.37 -8.34 -6.80
N VAL A 230 0.83 -9.45 -6.20
CA VAL A 230 0.03 -10.69 -6.08
C VAL A 230 -1.20 -10.49 -5.21
N ALA A 231 -1.06 -9.78 -4.08
CA ALA A 231 -2.15 -9.46 -3.15
C ALA A 231 -3.28 -8.68 -3.86
N ILE A 232 -2.94 -7.62 -4.59
CA ILE A 232 -3.91 -6.81 -5.34
C ILE A 232 -4.58 -7.67 -6.42
N MET A 233 -3.82 -8.48 -7.17
CA MET A 233 -4.40 -9.36 -8.17
C MET A 233 -5.36 -10.38 -7.56
N GLY A 234 -4.98 -11.03 -6.46
CA GLY A 234 -5.84 -11.98 -5.74
C GLY A 234 -7.14 -11.33 -5.25
N TYR A 235 -7.03 -10.12 -4.68
CA TYR A 235 -8.19 -9.34 -4.24
C TYR A 235 -9.14 -9.01 -5.40
N LEU A 236 -8.61 -8.52 -6.53
CA LEU A 236 -9.43 -8.16 -7.70
C LEU A 236 -10.08 -9.38 -8.35
N LEU A 237 -9.32 -10.47 -8.53
CA LEU A 237 -9.84 -11.72 -9.08
C LEU A 237 -10.93 -12.34 -8.21
N SER A 238 -10.95 -12.05 -6.90
CA SER A 238 -12.04 -12.47 -6.00
C SER A 238 -13.41 -11.94 -6.44
N PHE A 239 -13.48 -10.74 -7.02
CA PHE A 239 -14.73 -10.19 -7.55
C PHE A 239 -15.18 -10.93 -8.81
N ASP A 240 -14.24 -11.31 -9.69
CA ASP A 240 -14.55 -12.08 -10.90
C ASP A 240 -15.07 -13.48 -10.56
N LEU A 241 -14.54 -14.08 -9.49
CA LEU A 241 -14.97 -15.35 -8.93
C LEU A 241 -16.26 -15.24 -8.11
N LYS A 242 -16.75 -14.03 -7.83
CA LYS A 242 -17.85 -13.76 -6.88
C LYS A 242 -17.61 -14.41 -5.51
N ALA A 243 -16.37 -14.40 -5.06
CA ALA A 243 -15.99 -14.94 -3.76
C ALA A 243 -16.66 -14.14 -2.62
N CYS A 244 -16.93 -14.81 -1.50
CA CYS A 244 -17.43 -14.14 -0.31
C CYS A 244 -16.37 -13.19 0.28
N GLN A 245 -16.79 -12.24 1.13
CA GLN A 245 -15.92 -11.24 1.74
C GLN A 245 -14.71 -11.86 2.46
N SER A 246 -14.94 -12.90 3.28
CA SER A 246 -13.86 -13.60 3.98
C SER A 246 -12.82 -14.18 3.03
N MET A 247 -13.26 -14.81 1.93
CA MET A 247 -12.35 -15.32 0.91
C MET A 247 -11.62 -14.19 0.19
N ARG A 248 -12.30 -13.10 -0.16
CA ARG A 248 -11.65 -11.94 -0.78
C ARG A 248 -10.54 -11.35 0.08
N ILE A 249 -10.77 -11.21 1.40
CA ILE A 249 -9.73 -10.81 2.36
C ILE A 249 -8.58 -11.83 2.35
N ASN A 250 -8.88 -13.12 2.44
CA ASN A 250 -7.87 -14.18 2.44
C ASN A 250 -7.04 -14.25 1.15
N HIS A 251 -7.60 -13.95 -0.03
CA HIS A 251 -6.82 -13.86 -1.27
C HIS A 251 -5.83 -12.70 -1.24
N PHE A 252 -6.22 -11.54 -0.68
CA PHE A 252 -5.30 -10.42 -0.50
C PHE A 252 -4.18 -10.81 0.48
N LEU A 253 -4.54 -11.35 1.65
CA LEU A 253 -3.58 -11.70 2.68
C LEU A 253 -2.63 -12.82 2.25
N GLY A 254 -3.13 -13.85 1.56
CA GLY A 254 -2.30 -14.95 1.04
C GLY A 254 -1.42 -14.54 -0.14
N GLY A 255 -1.69 -13.40 -0.79
CA GLY A 255 -0.73 -12.80 -1.73
C GLY A 255 0.30 -11.91 -1.04
N LEU A 256 -0.08 -11.31 0.09
CA LEU A 256 0.74 -10.34 0.82
C LEU A 256 1.81 -11.01 1.69
N PHE A 257 1.48 -12.12 2.36
CA PHE A 257 2.35 -12.90 3.24
C PHE A 257 2.76 -14.24 2.61
#